data_AF-A0A524D8D4-F1
#
_entry.id   AF-A0A524D8D4-F1
#
_cell.length_a   1.000
_cell.length_b   1.000
_cell.length_c   1.000
_cell.angle_alpha   90.00
_cell.angle_beta   90.00
_cell.angle_gamma   90.00
#
_symmetry.space_group_name_H-M   'P 1'
#
loop_
_entity.id
_entity.type
_entity.pdbx_description
1 polymer ?
#
loop_
_entity_poly.entity_id
_entity_poly.type
_entity_poly.pdbx_seq_one_letter_code
_entity_poly.pdbx_strand_id
1 'polypeptide(L)'
;EGITLPTNSKSIDLKKHKELLFDTDLILTLTNKHKQQIFNLNGEISADIFTFREFAGENGDIKDPSMKGTKGFRKARDEIKECIIQGLEKWFHKETINSILKK
;
A
#
# COMPACT_ATOMS: atom_id res chain seq x y z
N GLU A 1 -22.00 -1.79 -9.68
CA GLU A 1 -21.42 -2.72 -10.65
C GLU A 1 -19.92 -2.81 -10.41
N GLY A 2 -19.35 -4.01 -10.39
CA GLY A 2 -17.92 -4.22 -10.19
C GLY A 2 -17.14 -4.06 -11.48
N ILE A 3 -15.80 -3.95 -11.39
CA ILE A 3 -14.93 -4.05 -12.56
C ILE A 3 -14.65 -5.52 -12.87
N THR A 4 -14.82 -5.92 -14.14
CA THR A 4 -14.41 -7.26 -14.60
C THR A 4 -12.91 -7.24 -14.88
N LEU A 5 -12.15 -8.01 -14.10
CA LEU A 5 -10.71 -8.13 -14.26
C LEU A 5 -10.37 -9.39 -15.08
N PRO A 6 -9.36 -9.34 -15.97
CA PRO A 6 -8.89 -10.53 -16.69
C PRO A 6 -8.28 -11.55 -15.74
N THR A 7 -8.36 -12.84 -16.10
CA THR A 7 -7.92 -13.97 -15.26
C THR A 7 -6.43 -13.98 -14.90
N ASN A 8 -5.60 -13.25 -15.66
CA ASN A 8 -4.18 -13.06 -15.40
C ASN A 8 -3.88 -11.83 -14.50
N SER A 9 -4.90 -11.20 -13.92
CA SER A 9 -4.71 -10.05 -13.02
C SER A 9 -3.99 -10.49 -11.76
N LYS A 10 -2.71 -10.12 -11.65
CA LYS A 10 -1.83 -10.54 -10.55
C LYS A 10 -2.26 -9.99 -9.18
N SER A 11 -3.09 -8.94 -9.14
CA SER A 11 -3.52 -8.25 -7.91
C SER A 11 -4.75 -8.85 -7.22
N ILE A 12 -5.30 -9.98 -7.68
CA ILE A 12 -6.56 -10.53 -7.14
C ILE A 12 -6.36 -11.62 -6.08
N ASP A 13 -5.19 -12.26 -6.02
CA ASP A 13 -4.94 -13.37 -5.09
C ASP A 13 -3.46 -13.51 -4.74
N LEU A 14 -2.99 -12.74 -3.76
CA LEU A 14 -1.59 -12.75 -3.30
C LEU A 14 -1.13 -14.14 -2.83
N LYS A 15 -2.04 -14.99 -2.37
CA LYS A 15 -1.70 -16.37 -1.94
C LYS A 15 -1.27 -17.24 -3.11
N LYS A 16 -1.80 -16.98 -4.31
CA LYS A 16 -1.43 -17.67 -5.56
C LYS A 16 -0.20 -17.06 -6.24
N HIS A 17 0.19 -15.86 -5.83
CA HIS A 17 1.30 -15.10 -6.41
C HIS A 17 2.33 -14.70 -5.35
N LYS A 18 2.77 -15.67 -4.54
CA LYS A 18 3.76 -15.43 -3.48
C LYS A 18 5.10 -14.97 -4.03
N GLU A 19 5.40 -15.31 -5.29
CA GLU A 19 6.58 -14.84 -6.01
C GLU A 19 6.70 -13.32 -6.02
N LEU A 20 5.58 -12.60 -5.97
CA LEU A 20 5.58 -11.13 -5.89
C LEU A 20 6.17 -10.61 -4.58
N LEU A 21 6.18 -11.41 -3.52
CA LEU A 21 6.70 -11.01 -2.21
C LEU A 21 8.22 -11.17 -2.10
N PHE A 22 8.83 -12.06 -2.88
CA PHE A 22 10.27 -12.34 -2.78
C PHE A 22 11.12 -11.23 -3.39
N ASP A 23 10.67 -10.60 -4.48
CA ASP A 23 11.41 -9.53 -5.18
C ASP A 23 10.95 -8.12 -4.77
N THR A 24 10.30 -7.99 -3.61
CA THR A 24 9.80 -6.69 -3.13
C THR A 24 10.64 -6.16 -1.99
N ASP A 25 11.08 -4.90 -2.10
CA ASP A 25 11.79 -4.21 -1.02
C ASP A 25 10.84 -3.60 0.03
N LEU A 26 9.66 -3.16 -0.41
CA LEU A 26 8.69 -2.43 0.43
C LEU A 26 7.25 -2.84 0.13
N ILE A 27 6.51 -3.20 1.19
CA ILE A 27 5.09 -3.51 1.15
C ILE A 27 4.32 -2.50 1.99
N LEU A 28 3.40 -1.77 1.35
CA LEU A 28 2.49 -0.84 2.02
C LEU A 28 1.07 -1.38 2.03
N THR A 29 0.48 -1.50 3.22
CA THR A 29 -0.88 -2.00 3.41
C THR A 29 -1.84 -0.91 3.86
N LEU A 30 -3.14 -1.07 3.53
CA LEU A 30 -4.18 -0.15 4.00
C LEU A 30 -4.48 -0.30 5.49
N THR A 31 -4.36 -1.51 6.03
CA THR A 31 -4.71 -1.81 7.42
C THR A 31 -3.68 -2.71 8.08
N ASN A 32 -3.58 -2.61 9.41
CA ASN A 32 -2.76 -3.52 10.19
C ASN A 32 -3.22 -4.98 10.01
N LYS A 33 -4.52 -5.23 9.82
CA LYS A 33 -5.03 -6.58 9.52
C LYS A 33 -4.41 -7.14 8.23
N HIS A 34 -4.31 -6.35 7.16
CA HIS A 34 -3.65 -6.76 5.92
C HIS A 34 -2.16 -7.00 6.13
N LYS A 35 -1.48 -6.15 6.92
CA LYS A 35 -0.07 -6.36 7.29
C LYS A 35 0.13 -7.71 7.99
N GLN A 36 -0.68 -8.02 8.99
CA GLN A 36 -0.63 -9.32 9.69
C GLN A 36 -0.93 -10.50 8.78
N GLN A 37 -1.84 -10.34 7.81
CA GLN A 37 -2.10 -11.40 6.82
C GLN A 37 -0.87 -11.69 5.98
N ILE A 38 -0.08 -10.68 5.60
CA ILE A 38 1.16 -10.86 4.83
C ILE A 38 2.23 -11.54 5.69
N PHE A 39 2.41 -11.12 6.95
CA PHE A 39 3.32 -11.81 7.89
C PHE A 39 2.98 -13.30 8.06
N ASN A 40 1.69 -13.65 8.04
CA ASN A 40 1.23 -15.03 8.16
C ASN A 40 1.34 -15.84 6.86
N LEU A 41 1.71 -15.22 5.74
CA LEU A 41 2.02 -15.97 4.51
C LEU A 41 3.41 -16.57 4.68
N ASN A 42 3.47 -17.86 5.05
CA ASN A 42 4.72 -18.61 5.16
C ASN A 42 5.69 -18.30 4.00
N GLY A 43 6.86 -17.80 4.37
CA GLY A 43 7.99 -17.44 3.51
C GLY A 43 8.92 -16.49 4.26
N GLU A 44 10.23 -16.55 3.99
CA GLU A 44 11.13 -15.45 4.38
C GLU A 44 10.76 -14.25 3.51
N ILE A 45 10.02 -13.31 4.09
CA ILE A 45 9.75 -12.02 3.47
C ILE A 45 10.83 -11.08 3.97
N SER A 46 11.77 -10.70 3.10
CA SER A 46 12.81 -9.72 3.40
C SER A 46 12.33 -8.27 3.28
N ALA A 47 11.14 -8.06 2.71
CA ALA A 47 10.56 -6.75 2.50
C ALA A 47 10.24 -6.04 3.82
N ASP A 48 10.43 -4.72 3.85
CA ASP A 48 9.87 -3.89 4.90
C ASP A 48 8.34 -3.80 4.74
N ILE A 49 7.59 -4.05 5.82
CA ILE A 49 6.12 -4.08 5.78
C ILE A 49 5.53 -3.04 6.74
N PHE A 50 4.81 -2.07 6.18
CA PHE A 50 4.14 -1.00 6.92
C PHE A 50 2.69 -0.84 6.49
N THR A 51 1.86 -0.25 7.36
CA THR A 51 0.67 0.44 6.85
C THR A 51 1.07 1.76 6.20
N PHE A 52 0.22 2.32 5.33
CA PHE A 52 0.45 3.66 4.78
C PHE A 52 0.66 4.72 5.88
N ARG A 53 -0.08 4.64 6.98
CA ARG A 53 0.06 5.56 8.13
C ARG A 53 1.41 5.37 8.83
N GLU A 54 1.82 4.13 9.08
CA GLU A 54 3.13 3.81 9.69
C GLU A 54 4.29 4.31 8.83
N PHE A 55 4.19 4.11 7.52
CA PHE A 55 5.18 4.62 6.57
C PHE A 55 5.29 6.14 6.63
N ALA A 56 4.15 6.85 6.77
CA ALA A 56 4.09 8.29 6.98
C ALA A 56 4.58 8.76 8.37
N GLY A 57 4.79 7.84 9.33
CA GLY A 57 5.20 8.16 10.69
C GLY A 57 4.05 8.28 11.71
N GLU A 58 2.84 7.93 11.31
CA GLU A 58 1.65 7.86 12.17
C GLU A 58 1.26 6.40 12.46
N ASN A 59 0.34 6.17 13.40
CA ASN A 59 -0.27 4.85 13.57
C ASN A 59 -1.68 4.85 12.98
N GLY A 60 -2.11 3.72 12.42
CA GLY A 60 -3.51 3.50 12.06
C GLY A 60 -3.73 2.91 10.67
N ASP A 61 -5.00 2.96 10.26
CA ASP A 61 -5.54 2.29 9.09
C ASP A 61 -6.24 3.29 8.16
N ILE A 62 -6.12 3.08 6.86
CA ILE A 62 -6.98 3.67 5.84
C ILE A 62 -8.17 2.73 5.62
N LYS A 63 -9.38 3.24 5.88
CA LYS A 63 -10.60 2.41 5.82
C LYS A 63 -10.95 2.06 4.37
N ASP A 64 -11.37 0.82 4.15
CA ASP A 64 -11.86 0.36 2.84
C ASP A 64 -13.01 1.26 2.33
N PRO A 65 -12.88 1.85 1.12
CA PRO A 65 -13.89 2.71 0.54
C PRO A 65 -15.11 1.97 -0.05
N SER A 66 -15.08 0.64 -0.18
CA SER A 66 -16.05 -0.17 -0.93
C SER A 66 -17.53 0.10 -0.62
N MET A 67 -17.88 0.49 0.61
CA MET A 67 -19.26 0.75 1.03
C MET A 67 -19.67 2.24 1.03
N LYS A 68 -18.82 3.16 0.58
CA LYS A 68 -19.02 4.62 0.77
C LYS A 68 -19.28 5.40 -0.52
N GLY A 69 -19.53 4.70 -1.62
CA GLY A 69 -19.70 5.29 -2.95
C GLY A 69 -18.48 6.12 -3.38
N THR A 70 -18.65 6.97 -4.40
CA THR A 70 -17.54 7.73 -5.00
C THR A 70 -16.81 8.64 -4.02
N LYS A 71 -17.51 9.21 -3.03
CA LYS A 71 -16.90 10.03 -1.97
C LYS A 71 -15.95 9.23 -1.09
N GLY A 72 -16.29 7.97 -0.80
CA GLY A 72 -15.41 7.04 -0.08
C GLY A 72 -14.10 6.80 -0.80
N PHE A 73 -14.18 6.47 -2.09
CA PHE A 73 -12.99 6.23 -2.92
C PHE A 73 -12.10 7.46 -3.05
N ARG A 74 -12.69 8.66 -3.23
CA ARG A 74 -11.93 9.92 -3.25
C ARG A 74 -11.20 10.16 -1.94
N LYS A 75 -11.89 9.97 -0.80
CA LYS A 75 -11.28 10.10 0.53
C LYS A 75 -10.12 9.12 0.73
N ALA A 76 -10.32 7.83 0.41
CA ALA A 76 -9.26 6.84 0.54
C ALA A 76 -8.06 7.15 -0.37
N ARG A 77 -8.30 7.59 -1.62
CA ARG A 77 -7.25 8.05 -2.53
C ARG A 77 -6.46 9.21 -1.95
N ASP A 78 -7.15 10.20 -1.40
CA ASP A 78 -6.50 11.41 -0.84
C ASP A 78 -5.66 11.04 0.40
N GLU A 79 -6.20 10.20 1.29
CA GLU A 79 -5.45 9.68 2.44
C GLU A 79 -4.21 8.87 2.02
N ILE A 80 -4.32 8.01 1.01
CA ILE A 80 -3.17 7.25 0.47
C ILE A 80 -2.12 8.21 -0.08
N LYS A 81 -2.53 9.21 -0.88
CA LYS A 81 -1.62 10.18 -1.49
C LYS A 81 -0.86 10.97 -0.42
N GLU A 82 -1.57 11.46 0.60
CA GLU A 82 -0.96 12.19 1.72
C GLU A 82 0.06 11.33 2.46
N CYS A 83 -0.30 10.08 2.79
CA CYS A 83 0.61 9.15 3.47
C CYS A 83 1.88 8.87 2.64
N ILE A 84 1.75 8.70 1.33
CA ILE A 84 2.90 8.49 0.44
C ILE A 84 3.82 9.71 0.48
N ILE A 85 3.28 10.92 0.34
CA ILE A 85 4.09 12.16 0.35
C ILE A 85 4.84 12.29 1.68
N GLN A 86 4.14 12.17 2.80
CA GLN A 86 4.74 12.26 4.14
C GLN A 86 5.78 11.17 4.37
N GLY A 87 5.50 9.94 3.94
CA GLY A 87 6.46 8.85 4.02
C GLY A 87 7.71 9.14 3.20
N LEU A 88 7.55 9.60 1.95
CA LEU A 88 8.70 9.97 1.13
C LEU A 88 9.55 11.06 1.81
N GLU A 89 8.93 12.09 2.40
CA GLU A 89 9.61 13.14 3.17
C GLU A 89 10.34 12.63 4.42
N LYS A 90 9.81 11.60 5.07
CA LYS A 90 10.42 10.96 6.23
C LYS A 90 11.64 10.13 5.88
N TRP A 91 11.58 9.36 4.80
CA TRP A 91 12.59 8.35 4.46
C TRP A 91 13.66 8.84 3.48
N PHE A 92 13.38 9.90 2.72
CA PHE A 92 14.28 10.39 1.67
C PHE A 92 14.63 11.86 1.88
N HIS A 93 15.83 12.25 1.43
CA HIS A 93 16.24 13.64 1.46
C HIS A 93 15.39 14.50 0.50
N LYS A 94 15.15 15.76 0.87
CA LYS A 94 14.34 16.73 0.10
C LYS A 94 14.77 16.88 -1.36
N GLU A 95 16.07 16.78 -1.63
CA GLU A 95 16.61 16.88 -3.00
C GLU A 95 16.12 15.73 -3.89
N THR A 96 16.11 14.50 -3.36
CA THR A 96 15.59 13.31 -4.05
C THR A 96 14.10 13.43 -4.34
N ILE A 97 13.31 13.90 -3.36
CA ILE A 97 11.85 14.02 -3.48
C ILE A 97 11.47 15.07 -4.52
N ASN A 98 12.14 16.23 -4.49
CA ASN A 98 11.91 17.31 -5.45
C ASN A 98 12.18 16.88 -6.89
N SER A 99 13.11 15.95 -7.12
CA SER A 99 13.36 15.40 -8.45
C SER A 99 12.26 14.45 -8.93
N ILE A 100 11.58 13.76 -8.01
CA ILE A 100 10.50 12.80 -8.34
C ILE A 100 9.18 13.52 -8.61
N LEU A 101 8.84 14.53 -7.80
CA LEU A 101 7.55 15.23 -7.88
C LEU A 101 7.47 16.29 -8.99
N LYS A 102 8.60 16.67 -9.61
CA LYS A 102 8.66 17.66 -10.71
C LYS A 102 8.50 17.06 -12.11
N LYS A 103 8.30 15.75 -12.23
CA LYS A 103 7.96 15.05 -13.48
C LYS A 103 6.45 14.87 -13.61
#